data_AF-A0A9X3FUH5-F1
#
_entry.id   AF-A0A9X3FUH5-F1
#
_cell.length_a   1.000
_cell.length_b   1.000
_cell.length_c   1.000
_cell.angle_alpha   90.00
_cell.angle_beta   90.00
_cell.angle_gamma   90.00
#
_symmetry.space_group_name_H-M   'P 1'
#
loop_
_entity.id
_entity.type
_entity.pdbx_description
1 polymer ?
#
loop_
_entity_poly.entity_id
_entity_poly.type
_entity_poly.pdbx_seq_one_letter_code
_entity_poly.pdbx_strand_id
1 'polypeptide(L)'
;MSRPLTTSTQSPSDREPPQAPGRFGVRAVLGLVALLVGAVPFLALWLLVQESWSPLASLDGEVAADLNEAVSGSSVTVSVLRAVTDLGGTGASVLVTVLATLFLLIRRHRRLAAFVAVTGMGLPVLILLTKYVADRARPVVLNPVVETPANQSFPSGHAMTAVVTWGVLLLVLLPVVSRRVRPWLIALFALLVFAIGFTRLALGVHFVSDVLAGWALGAAWLAITTIAFRGWQHDRHEYTDEPLDPLEVDPAEAPRPAPTHQPVLPAGRTTVLQLVGAAAALFAVLVGLGLLVTRVLRDTALGRFDQSVTVWFVDQRTETLTTVADAVGMLSGTRAAIAVGLTLAVLSLAWVGSWRPVVFVLVVIVGEVVIYFVVGLVVGRVRPDVVDLTEGLPAGASWPSGHSGMAVALYGALAALVIGYGVSRWRWAVLALPVLLAPAIGITRIYVAAHFPTDVAAGLLLGTVWVLACAWAFRISSGRGLRHPARGAAMAGRV
;
A
#
# COMPACT_ATOMS: atom_id res chain seq x y z
N MET A 1 -9.35 -56.43 -70.44
CA MET A 1 -10.35 -55.74 -69.60
C MET A 1 -9.73 -55.48 -68.24
N SER A 2 -9.96 -54.27 -67.73
CA SER A 2 -9.02 -53.48 -66.94
C SER A 2 -9.29 -53.56 -65.43
N ARG A 3 -8.24 -53.26 -64.66
CA ARG A 3 -8.05 -53.26 -63.18
C ARG A 3 -9.21 -52.75 -62.29
N PRO A 4 -9.21 -53.12 -60.99
CA PRO A 4 -10.24 -52.76 -60.02
C PRO A 4 -10.13 -51.31 -59.53
N LEU A 5 -11.28 -50.67 -59.30
CA LEU A 5 -11.42 -49.40 -58.59
C LEU A 5 -11.43 -49.67 -57.08
N THR A 6 -10.33 -49.36 -56.41
CA THR A 6 -10.33 -49.12 -54.96
C THR A 6 -10.91 -47.74 -54.70
N THR A 7 -12.15 -47.67 -54.23
CA THR A 7 -12.71 -46.45 -53.64
C THR A 7 -12.03 -46.20 -52.30
N SER A 8 -11.11 -45.24 -52.23
CA SER A 8 -10.64 -44.69 -50.97
C SER A 8 -11.77 -43.84 -50.36
N THR A 9 -12.48 -44.38 -49.38
CA THR A 9 -13.28 -43.58 -48.47
C THR A 9 -12.33 -42.78 -47.59
N GLN A 10 -12.09 -41.52 -47.92
CA GLN A 10 -11.49 -40.57 -46.98
C GLN A 10 -12.42 -40.44 -45.77
N SER A 11 -11.90 -40.77 -44.60
CA SER A 11 -12.52 -40.52 -43.29
C SER A 11 -12.75 -39.01 -43.10
N PRO A 12 -13.86 -38.56 -42.50
CA PRO A 12 -14.06 -37.14 -42.15
C PRO A 12 -13.11 -36.60 -41.07
N SER A 13 -12.15 -37.39 -40.58
CA SER A 13 -11.30 -37.05 -39.43
C SER A 13 -10.07 -36.18 -39.72
N ASP A 14 -9.73 -35.91 -40.99
CA ASP A 14 -8.46 -35.23 -41.34
C ASP A 14 -8.62 -33.73 -41.63
N ARG A 15 -9.66 -33.09 -41.08
CA ARG A 15 -9.67 -31.62 -40.99
C ARG A 15 -9.06 -31.23 -39.66
N GLU A 16 -7.74 -31.03 -39.64
CA GLU A 16 -7.13 -30.17 -38.64
C GLU A 16 -7.97 -28.88 -38.57
N PRO A 17 -8.48 -28.48 -37.39
CA PRO A 17 -9.15 -27.20 -37.27
C PRO A 17 -8.15 -26.13 -37.71
N PRO A 18 -8.55 -25.15 -38.55
CA PRO A 18 -7.64 -24.11 -39.00
C PRO A 18 -7.04 -23.43 -37.76
N GLN A 19 -5.75 -23.66 -37.51
CA GLN A 19 -5.00 -23.00 -36.45
C GLN A 19 -5.11 -21.50 -36.71
N ALA A 20 -5.88 -20.77 -35.90
CA ALA A 20 -6.31 -19.40 -36.17
C ALA A 20 -5.13 -18.41 -36.30
N PRO A 21 -4.64 -18.08 -37.52
CA PRO A 21 -3.49 -17.20 -37.70
C PRO A 21 -3.89 -15.72 -37.56
N GLY A 22 -5.19 -15.42 -37.62
CA GLY A 22 -5.73 -14.05 -37.58
C GLY A 22 -5.74 -13.39 -36.20
N ARG A 23 -5.75 -14.17 -35.10
CA ARG A 23 -5.88 -13.60 -33.75
C ARG A 23 -4.57 -13.02 -33.21
N PHE A 24 -3.44 -13.59 -33.59
CA PHE A 24 -2.11 -13.06 -33.24
C PHE A 24 -1.86 -11.71 -33.92
N GLY A 25 -2.15 -11.60 -35.22
CA GLY A 25 -2.00 -10.36 -35.99
C GLY A 25 -2.84 -9.22 -35.41
N VAL A 26 -4.11 -9.47 -35.08
CA VAL A 26 -4.98 -8.46 -34.45
C VAL A 26 -4.44 -8.01 -33.09
N ARG A 27 -3.94 -8.92 -32.26
CA ARG A 27 -3.37 -8.58 -30.93
C ARG A 27 -2.06 -7.80 -31.02
N ALA A 28 -1.18 -8.15 -31.97
CA ALA A 28 0.05 -7.42 -32.23
C ALA A 28 -0.24 -6.00 -32.74
N VAL A 29 -1.24 -5.85 -33.62
CA VAL A 29 -1.71 -4.55 -34.11
C VAL A 29 -2.30 -3.72 -32.97
N LEU A 30 -3.15 -4.30 -32.11
CA LEU A 30 -3.70 -3.58 -30.95
C LEU A 30 -2.61 -3.14 -29.97
N GLY A 31 -1.58 -3.98 -29.77
CA GLY A 31 -0.40 -3.62 -28.98
C GLY A 31 0.39 -2.47 -29.59
N LEU A 32 0.64 -2.52 -30.90
CA LEU A 32 1.33 -1.46 -31.62
C LEU A 32 0.53 -0.15 -31.60
N VAL A 33 -0.79 -0.22 -31.77
CA VAL A 33 -1.68 0.95 -31.66
C VAL A 33 -1.61 1.54 -30.25
N ALA A 34 -1.68 0.72 -29.20
CA ALA A 34 -1.56 1.20 -27.82
C ALA A 34 -0.20 1.86 -27.54
N LEU A 35 0.88 1.31 -28.11
CA LEU A 35 2.22 1.91 -28.05
C LEU A 35 2.25 3.27 -28.76
N LEU A 36 1.74 3.36 -29.99
CA LEU A 36 1.71 4.60 -30.76
C LEU A 36 0.87 5.68 -30.09
N VAL A 37 -0.26 5.31 -29.50
CA VAL A 37 -1.14 6.22 -28.73
C VAL A 37 -0.44 6.79 -27.50
N GLY A 38 0.55 6.11 -26.92
CA GLY A 38 1.36 6.68 -25.83
C GLY A 38 2.60 7.43 -26.31
N ALA A 39 3.36 6.84 -27.24
CA ALA A 39 4.64 7.38 -27.69
C ALA A 39 4.51 8.64 -28.56
N VAL A 40 3.53 8.69 -29.47
CA VAL A 40 3.36 9.83 -30.38
C VAL A 40 2.93 11.10 -29.64
N PRO A 41 1.92 11.08 -28.75
CA PRO A 41 1.58 12.28 -27.97
C PRO A 41 2.72 12.73 -27.04
N PHE A 42 3.47 11.78 -26.47
CA PHE A 42 4.65 12.12 -25.65
C PHE A 42 5.71 12.87 -26.46
N LEU A 43 6.09 12.34 -27.64
CA LEU A 43 7.05 13.01 -28.54
C LEU A 43 6.53 14.36 -29.01
N ALA A 44 5.26 14.45 -29.39
CA ALA A 44 4.65 15.71 -29.83
C ALA A 44 4.68 16.77 -28.73
N LEU A 45 4.27 16.42 -27.50
CA LEU A 45 4.32 17.33 -26.36
C LEU A 45 5.76 17.73 -26.03
N TRP A 46 6.70 16.79 -26.06
CA TRP A 46 8.11 17.08 -25.84
C TRP A 46 8.64 18.09 -26.85
N LEU A 47 8.36 17.89 -28.15
CA LEU A 47 8.78 18.83 -29.20
C LEU A 47 8.13 20.21 -29.03
N LEU A 48 6.82 20.28 -28.77
CA LEU A 48 6.12 21.55 -28.56
C LEU A 48 6.67 22.33 -27.34
N VAL A 49 7.07 21.60 -26.30
CA VAL A 49 7.71 22.16 -25.10
C VAL A 49 9.11 22.67 -25.42
N GLN A 50 9.93 21.90 -26.15
CA GLN A 50 11.28 22.33 -26.51
C GLN A 50 11.28 23.55 -27.44
N GLU A 51 10.34 23.60 -28.38
CA GLU A 51 10.17 24.73 -29.30
C GLU A 51 9.45 25.94 -28.65
N SER A 52 9.08 25.84 -27.36
CA SER A 52 8.36 26.88 -26.62
C SER A 52 7.12 27.39 -27.37
N TRP A 53 6.34 26.49 -27.96
CA TRP A 53 5.18 26.85 -28.78
C TRP A 53 4.17 27.68 -27.97
N SER A 54 3.92 28.91 -28.42
CA SER A 54 3.27 29.93 -27.58
C SER A 54 1.90 29.54 -27.02
N PRO A 55 0.98 28.88 -27.76
CA PRO A 55 -0.33 28.49 -27.21
C PRO A 55 -0.23 27.45 -26.09
N LEU A 56 0.75 26.53 -26.18
CA LEU A 56 0.96 25.54 -25.13
C LEU A 56 1.64 26.16 -23.91
N ALA A 57 2.62 27.03 -24.13
CA ALA A 57 3.32 27.73 -23.06
C ALA A 57 2.40 28.66 -22.26
N SER A 58 1.49 29.39 -22.94
CA SER A 58 0.51 30.25 -22.27
C SER A 58 -0.49 29.42 -21.46
N LEU A 59 -1.05 28.36 -22.04
CA LEU A 59 -1.98 27.45 -21.36
C LEU A 59 -1.33 26.84 -20.10
N ASP A 60 -0.09 26.36 -20.24
CA ASP A 60 0.67 25.78 -19.13
C ASP A 60 0.84 26.78 -17.97
N GLY A 61 1.19 28.02 -18.29
CA GLY A 61 1.38 29.09 -17.30
C GLY A 61 0.08 29.52 -16.60
N GLU A 62 -0.96 29.82 -17.38
CA GLU A 62 -2.26 30.28 -16.88
C GLU A 62 -2.90 29.23 -15.97
N VAL A 63 -3.00 27.98 -16.43
CA VAL A 63 -3.64 26.90 -15.67
C VAL A 63 -2.88 26.60 -14.37
N ALA A 64 -1.54 26.62 -14.39
CA ALA A 64 -0.75 26.38 -13.20
C ALA A 64 -0.91 27.52 -12.17
N ALA A 65 -0.96 28.77 -12.63
CA ALA A 65 -1.14 29.94 -11.76
C ALA A 65 -2.53 29.95 -11.12
N ASP A 66 -3.59 29.85 -11.94
CA ASP A 66 -4.98 29.93 -11.48
C ASP A 66 -5.32 28.83 -10.46
N LEU A 67 -4.87 27.60 -10.73
CA LEU A 67 -5.12 26.47 -9.81
C LEU A 67 -4.31 26.59 -8.52
N ASN A 68 -3.07 27.07 -8.58
CA ASN A 68 -2.25 27.25 -7.37
C ASN A 68 -2.82 28.35 -6.48
N GLU A 69 -3.24 29.48 -7.07
CA GLU A 69 -3.87 30.57 -6.33
C GLU A 69 -5.14 30.09 -5.61
N ALA A 70 -6.01 29.36 -6.31
CA ALA A 70 -7.26 28.83 -5.77
C ALA A 70 -7.08 27.89 -4.56
N VAL A 71 -5.95 27.19 -4.46
CA VAL A 71 -5.72 26.17 -3.42
C VAL A 71 -4.80 26.69 -2.30
N SER A 72 -3.87 27.60 -2.61
CA SER A 72 -2.83 28.06 -1.67
C SER A 72 -3.37 28.70 -0.39
N GLY A 73 -4.59 29.27 -0.41
CA GLY A 73 -5.21 29.92 0.74
C GLY A 73 -5.72 28.96 1.84
N SER A 74 -5.82 27.65 1.59
CA SER A 74 -6.36 26.68 2.55
C SER A 74 -5.35 25.56 2.85
N SER A 75 -4.81 25.57 4.07
CA SER A 75 -3.89 24.53 4.56
C SER A 75 -4.49 23.13 4.49
N VAL A 76 -5.79 23.00 4.79
CA VAL A 76 -6.53 21.73 4.72
C VAL A 76 -6.58 21.22 3.28
N THR A 77 -6.89 22.08 2.31
CA THR A 77 -6.95 21.70 0.89
C THR A 77 -5.59 21.23 0.41
N VAL A 78 -4.52 21.97 0.74
CA VAL A 78 -3.14 21.58 0.42
C VAL A 78 -2.78 20.22 1.05
N SER A 79 -3.14 19.98 2.31
CA SER A 79 -2.91 18.69 2.97
C SER A 79 -3.63 17.53 2.28
N VAL A 80 -4.88 17.72 1.86
CA VAL A 80 -5.64 16.70 1.12
C VAL A 80 -5.00 16.42 -0.24
N LEU A 81 -4.61 17.46 -0.97
CA LEU A 81 -3.94 17.29 -2.27
C LEU A 81 -2.60 16.59 -2.12
N ARG A 82 -1.81 16.91 -1.09
CA ARG A 82 -0.56 16.19 -0.78
C ARG A 82 -0.83 14.72 -0.49
N ALA A 83 -1.83 14.40 0.34
CA ALA A 83 -2.18 13.01 0.63
C ALA A 83 -2.58 12.21 -0.62
N VAL A 84 -3.33 12.83 -1.55
CA VAL A 84 -3.70 12.19 -2.82
C VAL A 84 -2.48 12.06 -3.73
N THR A 85 -1.64 13.10 -3.83
CA THR A 85 -0.46 13.09 -4.69
C THR A 85 0.56 12.04 -4.26
N ASP A 86 0.69 11.79 -2.96
CA ASP A 86 1.61 10.79 -2.40
C ASP A 86 1.34 9.37 -2.94
N LEU A 87 0.11 9.06 -3.36
CA LEU A 87 -0.25 7.80 -4.03
C LEU A 87 0.40 7.64 -5.41
N GLY A 88 0.78 8.75 -6.05
CA GLY A 88 1.59 8.78 -7.27
C GLY A 88 3.10 8.82 -7.01
N GLY A 89 3.53 8.90 -5.75
CA GLY A 89 4.94 8.99 -5.40
C GLY A 89 5.70 7.67 -5.54
N THR A 90 7.03 7.76 -5.61
CA THR A 90 7.93 6.59 -5.73
C THR A 90 7.75 5.63 -4.55
N GLY A 91 7.59 6.14 -3.32
CA GLY A 91 7.41 5.30 -2.13
C GLY A 91 6.15 4.44 -2.19
N ALA A 92 5.01 5.03 -2.55
CA ALA A 92 3.75 4.30 -2.72
C ALA A 92 3.87 3.24 -3.84
N SER A 93 4.48 3.63 -4.97
CA SER A 93 4.70 2.72 -6.09
C SER A 93 5.55 1.50 -5.75
N VAL A 94 6.71 1.70 -5.12
CA VAL A 94 7.61 0.62 -4.70
C VAL A 94 6.89 -0.30 -3.72
N LEU A 95 6.21 0.26 -2.71
CA LEU A 95 5.44 -0.53 -1.75
C LEU A 95 4.41 -1.40 -2.45
N VAL A 96 3.57 -0.80 -3.30
CA VAL A 96 2.46 -1.49 -3.98
C VAL A 96 2.98 -2.59 -4.92
N THR A 97 3.96 -2.29 -5.77
CA THR A 97 4.50 -3.24 -6.74
C THR A 97 5.23 -4.40 -6.07
N VAL A 98 6.04 -4.13 -5.03
CA VAL A 98 6.70 -5.17 -4.24
C VAL A 98 5.68 -6.06 -3.56
N LEU A 99 4.66 -5.50 -2.90
CA LEU A 99 3.62 -6.28 -2.25
C LEU A 99 2.82 -7.14 -3.24
N ALA A 100 2.47 -6.59 -4.42
CA ALA A 100 1.81 -7.35 -5.47
C ALA A 100 2.71 -8.49 -6.00
N THR A 101 3.99 -8.23 -6.26
CA THR A 101 4.96 -9.26 -6.68
C THR A 101 5.10 -10.35 -5.62
N LEU A 102 5.31 -9.99 -4.35
CA LEU A 102 5.43 -10.96 -3.25
C LEU A 102 4.15 -11.79 -3.09
N PHE A 103 2.99 -11.14 -3.15
CA PHE A 103 1.69 -11.82 -3.12
C PHE A 103 1.61 -12.88 -4.23
N LEU A 104 1.91 -12.49 -5.47
CA LEU A 104 1.87 -13.39 -6.64
C LEU A 104 2.90 -14.52 -6.54
N LEU A 105 4.11 -14.25 -6.03
CA LEU A 105 5.15 -15.27 -5.81
C LEU A 105 4.72 -16.31 -4.77
N ILE A 106 4.16 -15.86 -3.64
CA ILE A 106 3.65 -16.75 -2.58
C ILE A 106 2.47 -17.57 -3.11
N ARG A 107 1.59 -16.97 -3.90
CA ARG A 107 0.48 -17.64 -4.60
C ARG A 107 0.93 -18.47 -5.82
N ARG A 108 2.23 -18.56 -6.07
CA ARG A 108 2.88 -19.34 -7.14
C ARG A 108 2.64 -18.86 -8.58
N HIS A 109 2.03 -17.69 -8.77
CA HIS A 109 1.87 -17.04 -10.08
C HIS A 109 3.16 -16.30 -10.50
N ARG A 110 4.24 -17.06 -10.70
CA ARG A 110 5.59 -16.52 -10.97
C ARG A 110 5.66 -15.62 -12.20
N ARG A 111 4.87 -15.92 -13.23
CA ARG A 111 4.83 -15.17 -14.48
C ARG A 111 4.24 -13.77 -14.29
N LEU A 112 3.06 -13.69 -13.67
CA LEU A 112 2.44 -12.41 -13.29
C LEU A 112 3.33 -11.63 -12.31
N ALA A 113 3.99 -12.32 -11.38
CA ALA A 113 4.94 -11.67 -10.47
C ALA A 113 6.12 -11.04 -11.21
N ALA A 114 6.68 -11.72 -12.21
CA ALA A 114 7.75 -11.20 -13.06
C ALA A 114 7.26 -10.00 -13.90
N PHE A 115 6.06 -10.07 -14.45
CA PHE A 115 5.43 -8.94 -15.16
C PHE A 115 5.35 -7.69 -14.27
N VAL A 116 4.71 -7.80 -13.10
CA VAL A 116 4.58 -6.68 -12.16
C VAL A 116 5.95 -6.14 -11.72
N ALA A 117 6.91 -7.03 -11.44
CA ALA A 117 8.25 -6.65 -11.01
C ALA A 117 9.01 -5.89 -12.10
N VAL A 118 9.00 -6.38 -13.34
CA VAL A 118 9.68 -5.74 -14.47
C VAL A 118 9.03 -4.39 -14.82
N THR A 119 7.69 -4.35 -14.88
CA THR A 119 6.94 -3.12 -15.14
C THR A 119 7.22 -2.06 -14.07
N GLY A 120 7.28 -2.45 -12.79
CA GLY A 120 7.60 -1.56 -11.68
C GLY A 120 9.06 -1.10 -11.65
N MET A 121 10.03 -1.99 -11.88
CA MET A 121 11.46 -1.65 -11.90
C MET A 121 11.85 -0.74 -13.07
N GLY A 122 11.12 -0.81 -14.20
CA GLY A 122 11.35 0.09 -15.34
C GLY A 122 10.98 1.55 -15.09
N LEU A 123 10.08 1.83 -14.13
CA LEU A 123 9.62 3.19 -13.83
C LEU A 123 10.76 4.14 -13.39
N PRO A 124 11.57 3.81 -12.35
CA PRO A 124 12.70 4.66 -11.97
C PRO A 124 13.66 4.94 -13.12
N VAL A 125 13.96 3.92 -13.93
CA VAL A 125 14.85 4.04 -15.09
C VAL A 125 14.26 5.01 -16.12
N LEU A 126 12.99 4.83 -16.47
CA LEU A 126 12.30 5.67 -17.46
C LEU A 126 12.19 7.12 -17.01
N ILE A 127 11.87 7.35 -15.73
CA ILE A 127 11.78 8.69 -15.15
C ILE A 127 13.14 9.38 -15.18
N LEU A 128 14.23 8.69 -14.78
CA LEU A 128 15.57 9.28 -14.78
C LEU A 128 16.05 9.61 -16.19
N LEU A 129 15.90 8.68 -17.13
CA LEU A 129 16.32 8.87 -18.53
C LEU A 129 15.57 10.03 -19.19
N THR A 130 14.24 10.08 -19.03
CA THR A 130 13.44 11.12 -19.70
C THR A 130 13.65 12.50 -19.11
N LYS A 131 13.86 12.61 -17.80
CA LYS A 131 14.20 13.88 -17.15
C LYS A 131 15.58 14.40 -17.56
N TYR A 132 16.55 13.50 -17.72
CA TYR A 132 17.88 13.85 -18.21
C TYR A 132 17.84 14.41 -19.64
N VAL A 133 16.97 13.88 -20.50
CA VAL A 133 16.84 14.32 -21.91
C VAL A 133 16.03 15.61 -22.04
N ALA A 134 15.02 15.82 -21.20
CA ALA A 134 14.10 16.95 -21.37
C ALA A 134 14.58 18.27 -20.74
N ASP A 135 15.34 18.21 -19.63
CA ASP A 135 15.91 19.36 -18.88
C ASP A 135 15.00 20.63 -18.78
N ARG A 136 13.70 20.43 -18.59
CA ARG A 136 12.72 21.52 -18.49
C ARG A 136 12.70 22.13 -17.09
N ALA A 137 12.64 23.46 -17.00
CA ALA A 137 12.41 24.19 -15.75
C ALA A 137 10.98 23.98 -15.20
N ARG A 138 10.82 24.04 -13.87
CA ARG A 138 9.53 23.93 -13.19
C ARG A 138 8.70 25.23 -13.25
N PRO A 139 7.36 25.18 -13.03
CA PRO A 139 6.56 26.38 -12.85
C PRO A 139 7.08 27.23 -11.68
N VAL A 140 7.20 28.54 -11.89
CA VAL A 140 7.48 29.51 -10.82
C VAL A 140 6.15 30.07 -10.34
N VAL A 141 5.71 29.64 -9.17
CA VAL A 141 4.46 30.09 -8.54
C VAL A 141 4.75 30.98 -7.33
N LEU A 142 3.82 31.89 -7.00
CA LEU A 142 3.97 32.86 -5.91
C LEU A 142 4.18 32.20 -4.54
N ASN A 143 3.56 31.04 -4.30
CA ASN A 143 3.64 30.29 -3.05
C ASN A 143 4.11 28.84 -3.31
N PRO A 144 5.43 28.59 -3.41
CA PRO A 144 5.94 27.24 -3.65
C PRO A 144 5.60 26.31 -2.48
N VAL A 145 4.78 25.30 -2.74
CA VAL A 145 4.28 24.37 -1.74
C VAL A 145 5.26 23.22 -1.47
N VAL A 146 6.29 23.04 -2.32
CA VAL A 146 7.32 21.99 -2.19
C VAL A 146 8.66 22.53 -2.68
N GLU A 147 9.68 22.52 -1.81
CA GLU A 147 11.07 22.77 -2.20
C GLU A 147 11.59 21.57 -3.00
N THR A 148 11.59 21.67 -4.33
CA THR A 148 12.25 20.70 -5.21
C THR A 148 13.21 21.43 -6.13
N PRO A 149 14.34 20.80 -6.54
CA PRO A 149 15.30 21.42 -7.44
C PRO A 149 14.61 21.97 -8.69
N ALA A 150 15.01 23.18 -9.11
CA ALA A 150 14.35 23.98 -10.14
C ALA A 150 14.31 23.32 -11.53
N ASN A 151 15.13 22.30 -11.78
CA ASN A 151 15.33 21.69 -13.09
C ASN A 151 14.79 20.24 -13.06
N GLN A 152 14.13 19.79 -14.15
CA GLN A 152 13.49 18.47 -14.37
C GLN A 152 11.96 18.38 -14.08
N SER A 153 11.16 19.29 -14.64
CA SER A 153 9.68 19.22 -14.57
C SER A 153 9.07 18.19 -15.53
N PHE A 154 9.61 18.06 -16.75
CA PHE A 154 9.06 17.21 -17.81
C PHE A 154 9.74 15.84 -17.89
N PRO A 155 8.99 14.73 -18.08
CA PRO A 155 7.56 14.59 -17.81
C PRO A 155 7.26 14.47 -16.29
N SER A 156 5.99 14.59 -15.93
CA SER A 156 5.56 14.39 -14.53
C SER A 156 5.74 12.94 -14.08
N GLY A 157 6.70 12.72 -13.18
CA GLY A 157 6.98 11.40 -12.61
C GLY A 157 5.82 10.81 -11.80
N HIS A 158 5.03 11.65 -11.11
CA HIS A 158 3.86 11.19 -10.35
C HIS A 158 2.73 10.73 -11.29
N ALA A 159 2.49 11.48 -12.38
CA ALA A 159 1.49 11.11 -13.39
C ALA A 159 1.87 9.79 -14.08
N MET A 160 3.14 9.63 -14.47
CA MET A 160 3.66 8.40 -15.08
C MET A 160 3.56 7.21 -14.12
N THR A 161 4.02 7.40 -12.88
CA THR A 161 3.96 6.36 -11.83
C THR A 161 2.52 5.94 -11.57
N ALA A 162 1.58 6.89 -11.55
CA ALA A 162 0.16 6.59 -11.36
C ALA A 162 -0.38 5.66 -12.47
N VAL A 163 -0.13 5.99 -13.74
CA VAL A 163 -0.60 5.15 -14.86
C VAL A 163 -0.01 3.74 -14.78
N VAL A 164 1.30 3.62 -14.56
CA VAL A 164 1.96 2.31 -14.60
C VAL A 164 1.62 1.46 -13.39
N THR A 165 1.70 2.00 -12.17
CA THR A 165 1.48 1.24 -10.93
C THR A 165 0.02 0.87 -10.75
N TRP A 166 -0.90 1.83 -10.92
CA TRP A 166 -2.32 1.54 -10.78
C TRP A 166 -2.84 0.77 -12.00
N GLY A 167 -2.32 1.03 -13.20
CA GLY A 167 -2.66 0.28 -14.40
C GLY A 167 -2.22 -1.19 -14.34
N VAL A 168 -1.00 -1.49 -13.90
CA VAL A 168 -0.53 -2.89 -13.77
C VAL A 168 -1.35 -3.65 -12.71
N LEU A 169 -1.70 -3.01 -11.60
CA LEU A 169 -2.61 -3.58 -10.61
C LEU A 169 -4.00 -3.86 -11.19
N LEU A 170 -4.58 -2.91 -11.94
CA LEU A 170 -5.86 -3.08 -12.60
C LEU A 170 -5.82 -4.31 -13.53
N LEU A 171 -4.79 -4.44 -14.36
CA LEU A 171 -4.62 -5.58 -15.27
C LEU A 171 -4.54 -6.93 -14.53
N VAL A 172 -3.90 -6.97 -13.36
CA VAL A 172 -3.82 -8.18 -12.51
C VAL A 172 -5.16 -8.46 -11.81
N LEU A 173 -5.96 -7.45 -11.48
CA LEU A 173 -7.23 -7.62 -10.75
C LEU A 173 -8.43 -7.93 -11.65
N LEU A 174 -8.48 -7.38 -12.86
CA LEU A 174 -9.54 -7.61 -13.86
C LEU A 174 -9.94 -9.09 -14.09
N PRO A 175 -9.00 -10.06 -14.16
CA PRO A 175 -9.32 -11.49 -14.23
C PRO A 175 -10.24 -12.00 -13.12
N VAL A 176 -10.01 -11.49 -11.90
CA VAL A 176 -10.52 -12.08 -10.66
C VAL A 176 -11.89 -11.50 -10.30
N VAL A 177 -12.24 -10.34 -10.87
CA VAL A 177 -13.51 -9.66 -10.61
C VAL A 177 -14.58 -10.02 -11.64
N SER A 178 -15.83 -10.09 -11.18
CA SER A 178 -16.98 -10.35 -12.05
C SER A 178 -17.14 -9.24 -13.10
N ARG A 179 -17.68 -9.59 -14.27
CA ARG A 179 -17.87 -8.63 -15.39
C ARG A 179 -18.73 -7.41 -15.02
N ARG A 180 -19.64 -7.56 -14.05
CA ARG A 180 -20.47 -6.45 -13.53
C ARG A 180 -19.64 -5.42 -12.75
N VAL A 181 -18.56 -5.84 -12.11
CA VAL A 181 -17.68 -5.00 -11.28
C VAL A 181 -16.55 -4.37 -12.10
N ARG A 182 -16.15 -4.99 -13.22
CA ARG A 182 -15.09 -4.48 -14.11
C ARG A 182 -15.22 -2.99 -14.47
N PRO A 183 -16.35 -2.45 -14.96
CA PRO A 183 -16.44 -1.04 -15.33
C PRO A 183 -16.22 -0.10 -14.13
N TRP A 184 -16.72 -0.47 -12.95
CA TRP A 184 -16.53 0.30 -11.72
C TRP A 184 -15.08 0.27 -11.24
N LEU A 185 -14.41 -0.88 -11.36
CA LEU A 185 -13.00 -1.00 -11.04
C LEU A 185 -12.14 -0.15 -11.99
N ILE A 186 -12.44 -0.18 -13.29
CA ILE A 186 -11.76 0.66 -14.29
C ILE A 186 -11.99 2.14 -13.99
N ALA A 187 -13.24 2.54 -13.73
CA ALA A 187 -13.58 3.93 -13.39
C ALA A 187 -12.86 4.41 -12.12
N LEU A 188 -12.76 3.55 -11.09
CA LEU A 188 -12.05 3.86 -9.85
C LEU A 188 -10.55 4.12 -10.11
N PHE A 189 -9.89 3.24 -10.84
CA PHE A 189 -8.46 3.37 -11.14
C PHE A 189 -8.18 4.54 -12.09
N ALA A 190 -9.07 4.80 -13.06
CA ALA A 190 -8.99 5.97 -13.93
C ALA A 190 -9.15 7.28 -13.15
N LEU A 191 -10.13 7.34 -12.25
CA LEU A 191 -10.33 8.50 -11.37
C LEU A 191 -9.12 8.73 -10.46
N LEU A 192 -8.52 7.67 -9.92
CA LEU A 192 -7.31 7.76 -9.11
C LEU A 192 -6.14 8.37 -9.89
N VAL A 193 -5.87 7.87 -11.11
CA VAL A 193 -4.82 8.39 -11.99
C VAL A 193 -5.07 9.86 -12.34
N PHE A 194 -6.32 10.20 -12.65
CA PHE A 194 -6.73 11.58 -12.94
C PHE A 194 -6.52 12.49 -11.74
N ALA A 195 -7.00 12.09 -10.55
CA ALA A 195 -6.86 12.84 -9.31
C ALA A 195 -5.39 13.10 -8.97
N ILE A 196 -4.52 12.10 -9.11
CA ILE A 196 -3.08 12.25 -8.91
C ILE A 196 -2.51 13.28 -9.90
N GLY A 197 -2.81 13.20 -11.19
CA GLY A 197 -2.34 14.19 -12.17
C GLY A 197 -2.85 15.60 -11.85
N PHE A 198 -4.13 15.74 -11.54
CA PHE A 198 -4.74 17.01 -11.15
C PHE A 198 -4.05 17.65 -9.94
N THR A 199 -3.71 16.86 -8.92
CA THR A 199 -3.00 17.39 -7.74
C THR A 199 -1.64 18.00 -8.09
N ARG A 200 -0.96 17.54 -9.15
CA ARG A 200 0.33 18.11 -9.58
C ARG A 200 0.19 19.50 -10.19
N LEU A 201 -0.92 19.73 -10.89
CA LEU A 201 -1.29 21.03 -11.44
C LEU A 201 -1.70 21.98 -10.31
N ALA A 202 -2.62 21.53 -9.44
CA ALA A 202 -3.14 22.30 -8.33
C ALA A 202 -2.08 22.71 -7.29
N LEU A 203 -1.08 21.85 -7.06
CA LEU A 203 0.04 22.19 -6.18
C LEU A 203 1.11 23.08 -6.85
N GLY A 204 0.94 23.45 -8.13
CA GLY A 204 1.85 24.35 -8.85
C GLY A 204 3.23 23.76 -9.13
N VAL A 205 3.37 22.43 -9.14
CA VAL A 205 4.68 21.74 -9.24
C VAL A 205 4.97 21.17 -10.63
N HIS A 206 3.96 21.12 -11.50
CA HIS A 206 4.04 20.66 -12.89
C HIS A 206 3.05 21.41 -13.78
N PHE A 207 3.40 21.51 -15.06
CA PHE A 207 2.53 22.04 -16.11
C PHE A 207 1.53 20.98 -16.62
N VAL A 208 0.51 21.43 -17.37
CA VAL A 208 -0.50 20.53 -17.98
C VAL A 208 0.20 19.57 -18.94
N SER A 209 1.09 20.08 -19.78
CA SER A 209 1.87 19.27 -20.71
C SER A 209 2.76 18.23 -20.01
N ASP A 210 3.33 18.52 -18.82
CA ASP A 210 4.13 17.56 -18.06
C ASP A 210 3.28 16.35 -17.61
N VAL A 211 2.04 16.61 -17.17
CA VAL A 211 1.11 15.58 -16.70
C VAL A 211 0.62 14.73 -17.86
N LEU A 212 0.21 15.36 -18.97
CA LEU A 212 -0.22 14.65 -20.18
C LEU A 212 0.91 13.79 -20.77
N ALA A 213 2.13 14.32 -20.82
CA ALA A 213 3.30 13.57 -21.26
C ALA A 213 3.63 12.41 -20.32
N GLY A 214 3.53 12.63 -19.00
CA GLY A 214 3.69 11.57 -18.01
C GLY A 214 2.66 10.44 -18.18
N TRP A 215 1.39 10.78 -18.42
CA TRP A 215 0.36 9.79 -18.70
C TRP A 215 0.60 9.03 -20.00
N ALA A 216 0.95 9.73 -21.08
CA ALA A 216 1.18 9.14 -22.40
C ALA A 216 2.38 8.17 -22.37
N LEU A 217 3.50 8.59 -21.77
CA LEU A 217 4.68 7.74 -21.63
C LEU A 217 4.46 6.57 -20.66
N GLY A 218 3.73 6.80 -19.56
CA GLY A 218 3.32 5.72 -18.66
C GLY A 218 2.44 4.67 -19.35
N ALA A 219 1.49 5.11 -20.18
CA ALA A 219 0.62 4.24 -20.95
C ALA A 219 1.42 3.45 -22.01
N ALA A 220 2.37 4.10 -22.70
CA ALA A 220 3.28 3.43 -23.62
C ALA A 220 4.11 2.33 -22.91
N TRP A 221 4.70 2.64 -21.77
CA TRP A 221 5.49 1.67 -20.99
C TRP A 221 4.65 0.48 -20.51
N LEU A 222 3.44 0.76 -20.00
CA LEU A 222 2.51 -0.30 -19.59
C LEU A 222 2.08 -1.15 -20.79
N ALA A 223 1.83 -0.55 -21.96
CA ALA A 223 1.51 -1.26 -23.19
C ALA A 223 2.67 -2.17 -23.64
N ILE A 224 3.90 -1.65 -23.72
CA ILE A 224 5.10 -2.42 -24.11
C ILE A 224 5.28 -3.62 -23.20
N THR A 225 5.27 -3.40 -21.89
CA THR A 225 5.48 -4.49 -20.92
C THR A 225 4.36 -5.52 -20.97
N THR A 226 3.12 -5.08 -21.23
CA THR A 226 1.97 -5.99 -21.42
C THR A 226 2.10 -6.81 -22.69
N ILE A 227 2.52 -6.22 -23.81
CA ILE A 227 2.73 -6.92 -25.09
C ILE A 227 3.88 -7.90 -24.96
N ALA A 228 5.00 -7.48 -24.37
CA ALA A 228 6.15 -8.34 -24.13
C ALA A 228 5.79 -9.53 -23.22
N PHE A 229 5.01 -9.28 -22.17
CA PHE A 229 4.51 -10.35 -21.30
C PHE A 229 3.59 -11.33 -22.04
N ARG A 230 2.66 -10.81 -22.86
CA ARG A 230 1.75 -11.64 -23.67
C ARG A 230 2.50 -12.46 -24.71
N GLY A 231 3.48 -11.88 -25.39
CA GLY A 231 4.37 -12.59 -26.33
C GLY A 231 5.16 -13.69 -25.62
N TRP A 232 5.79 -13.36 -24.49
CA TRP A 232 6.52 -14.32 -23.66
C TRP A 232 5.66 -15.49 -23.15
N GLN A 233 4.38 -15.22 -22.84
CA GLN A 233 3.43 -16.25 -22.44
C GLN A 233 3.07 -17.17 -23.62
N HIS A 234 2.96 -16.62 -24.83
CA HIS A 234 2.58 -17.36 -26.04
C HIS A 234 3.71 -18.25 -26.57
N ASP A 235 4.95 -17.73 -26.62
CA ASP A 235 6.13 -18.45 -27.12
C ASP A 235 6.49 -19.69 -26.29
N ARG A 236 5.91 -19.84 -25.08
CA ARG A 236 6.16 -20.95 -24.16
C ARG A 236 4.94 -21.84 -23.93
N HIS A 237 3.85 -21.66 -24.69
CA HIS A 237 2.61 -22.42 -24.54
C HIS A 237 2.17 -23.12 -25.84
N GLU A 238 2.89 -24.19 -26.17
CA GLU A 238 2.26 -25.37 -26.78
C GLU A 238 1.52 -26.26 -25.76
N TYR A 239 1.65 -26.09 -24.44
CA TYR A 239 0.85 -26.85 -23.45
C TYR A 239 0.87 -26.21 -22.05
N THR A 240 -0.25 -25.60 -21.60
CA THR A 240 -0.71 -25.61 -20.19
C THR A 240 -2.16 -25.13 -20.11
N ASP A 241 -2.95 -25.74 -19.23
CA ASP A 241 -4.37 -25.45 -18.93
C ASP A 241 -4.65 -24.08 -18.24
N GLU A 242 -3.71 -23.12 -18.24
CA GLU A 242 -3.90 -21.81 -17.60
C GLU A 242 -4.29 -20.77 -18.68
N PRO A 243 -5.48 -20.13 -18.60
CA PRO A 243 -5.97 -19.24 -19.66
C PRO A 243 -5.00 -18.10 -19.98
N LEU A 244 -4.76 -17.91 -21.28
CA LEU A 244 -3.81 -16.94 -21.84
C LEU A 244 -4.24 -15.48 -21.69
N ASP A 245 -5.53 -15.20 -21.56
CA ASP A 245 -6.06 -13.85 -21.35
C ASP A 245 -7.17 -13.85 -20.29
N PRO A 246 -7.07 -13.06 -19.23
CA PRO A 246 -8.12 -12.92 -18.22
C PRO A 246 -9.47 -12.34 -18.73
N LEU A 247 -9.47 -11.76 -19.92
CA LEU A 247 -10.69 -11.36 -20.64
C LEU A 247 -11.29 -12.51 -21.47
N GLU A 248 -10.52 -13.57 -21.75
CA GLU A 248 -10.92 -14.72 -22.58
C GLU A 248 -11.44 -15.91 -21.78
N VAL A 249 -11.43 -15.82 -20.46
CA VAL A 249 -12.07 -16.82 -19.59
C VAL A 249 -13.58 -16.86 -19.85
N ASP A 250 -14.09 -18.02 -20.29
CA ASP A 250 -15.53 -18.27 -20.42
C ASP A 250 -16.20 -18.04 -19.04
N PRO A 251 -17.27 -17.23 -18.94
CA PRO A 251 -18.01 -17.05 -17.68
C PRO A 251 -18.43 -18.34 -16.98
N ALA A 252 -18.65 -19.42 -17.72
CA ALA A 252 -19.00 -20.73 -17.19
C ALA A 252 -17.80 -21.48 -16.58
N GLU A 253 -16.59 -21.26 -17.12
CA GLU A 253 -15.32 -21.87 -16.69
C GLU A 253 -14.51 -20.97 -15.73
N ALA A 254 -14.95 -19.73 -15.53
CA ALA A 254 -14.32 -18.79 -14.62
C ALA A 254 -14.16 -19.44 -13.24
N PRO A 255 -12.94 -19.43 -12.66
CA PRO A 255 -12.71 -19.91 -11.30
C PRO A 255 -13.70 -19.20 -10.38
N ARG A 256 -14.75 -19.91 -9.95
CA ARG A 256 -15.61 -19.40 -8.90
C ARG A 256 -14.71 -19.28 -7.69
N PRO A 257 -14.63 -18.12 -7.02
CA PRO A 257 -13.93 -18.06 -5.74
C PRO A 257 -14.49 -19.20 -4.90
N ALA A 258 -13.64 -20.16 -4.55
CA ALA A 258 -14.05 -21.28 -3.73
C ALA A 258 -14.83 -20.70 -2.55
N PRO A 259 -16.07 -21.14 -2.28
CA PRO A 259 -16.84 -20.60 -1.18
C PRO A 259 -15.94 -20.66 0.05
N THR A 260 -15.55 -19.50 0.57
CA THR A 260 -14.61 -19.40 1.68
C THR A 260 -15.35 -19.97 2.87
N HIS A 261 -15.19 -21.27 3.11
CA HIS A 261 -15.92 -22.05 4.12
C HIS A 261 -15.54 -21.69 5.56
N GLN A 262 -14.93 -20.52 5.79
CA GLN A 262 -14.64 -20.02 7.11
C GLN A 262 -15.09 -18.57 7.23
N PRO A 263 -15.94 -18.26 8.23
CA PRO A 263 -16.33 -16.89 8.49
C PRO A 263 -15.10 -16.07 8.90
N VAL A 264 -14.98 -14.86 8.34
CA VAL A 264 -13.91 -13.91 8.66
C VAL A 264 -13.90 -13.61 10.17
N LEU A 265 -15.10 -13.49 10.76
CA LEU A 265 -15.33 -13.37 12.19
C LEU A 265 -15.73 -14.74 12.77
N PRO A 266 -14.93 -15.35 13.65
CA PRO A 266 -15.16 -16.73 14.11
C PRO A 266 -16.52 -16.98 14.76
N ALA A 267 -17.08 -15.97 15.44
CA ALA A 267 -18.38 -16.04 16.11
C ALA A 267 -19.30 -14.86 15.73
N GLY A 268 -19.07 -14.22 14.57
CA GLY A 268 -19.90 -13.13 14.05
C GLY A 268 -20.11 -11.99 15.07
N ARG A 269 -21.37 -11.78 15.48
CA ARG A 269 -21.77 -10.73 16.43
C ARG A 269 -21.07 -10.85 17.79
N THR A 270 -20.83 -12.06 18.29
CA THR A 270 -20.16 -12.25 19.58
C THR A 270 -18.73 -11.75 19.56
N THR A 271 -18.00 -11.98 18.46
CA THR A 271 -16.65 -11.42 18.28
C THR A 271 -16.67 -9.90 18.31
N VAL A 272 -17.65 -9.27 17.65
CA VAL A 272 -17.82 -7.81 17.67
C VAL A 272 -18.11 -7.30 19.08
N LEU A 273 -19.06 -7.92 19.79
CA LEU A 273 -19.40 -7.54 21.17
C LEU A 273 -18.22 -7.69 22.13
N GLN A 274 -17.41 -8.74 21.98
CA GLN A 274 -16.18 -8.94 22.76
C GLN A 274 -15.16 -7.83 22.50
N LEU A 275 -14.94 -7.46 21.25
CA LEU A 275 -14.01 -6.39 20.87
C LEU A 275 -14.49 -5.03 21.35
N VAL A 276 -15.79 -4.73 21.22
CA VAL A 276 -16.39 -3.48 21.73
C VAL A 276 -16.29 -3.43 23.25
N GLY A 277 -16.59 -4.53 23.94
CA GLY A 277 -16.45 -4.62 25.40
C GLY A 277 -15.00 -4.44 25.86
N ALA A 278 -14.04 -5.07 25.17
CA ALA A 278 -12.61 -4.89 25.46
C ALA A 278 -12.15 -3.45 25.20
N ALA A 279 -12.59 -2.83 24.10
CA ALA A 279 -12.28 -1.44 23.78
C ALA A 279 -12.87 -0.48 24.83
N ALA A 280 -14.12 -0.70 25.27
CA ALA A 280 -14.77 0.12 26.30
C ALA A 280 -14.10 -0.03 27.67
N ALA A 281 -13.72 -1.25 28.06
CA ALA A 281 -12.98 -1.49 29.30
C ALA A 281 -11.60 -0.82 29.26
N LEU A 282 -10.88 -0.96 28.15
CA LEU A 282 -9.56 -0.35 27.97
C LEU A 282 -9.65 1.18 27.96
N PHE A 283 -10.66 1.74 27.29
CA PHE A 283 -10.97 3.16 27.33
C PHE A 283 -11.20 3.63 28.77
N ALA A 284 -12.06 2.96 29.53
CA ALA A 284 -12.35 3.34 30.92
C ALA A 284 -11.10 3.30 31.81
N VAL A 285 -10.28 2.25 31.68
CA VAL A 285 -9.02 2.10 32.44
C VAL A 285 -8.03 3.21 32.06
N LEU A 286 -7.81 3.47 30.77
CA LEU A 286 -6.85 4.47 30.31
C LEU A 286 -7.29 5.90 30.63
N VAL A 287 -8.60 6.20 30.58
CA VAL A 287 -9.14 7.47 31.05
C VAL A 287 -8.95 7.61 32.55
N GLY A 288 -9.30 6.57 33.33
CA GLY A 288 -9.12 6.57 34.78
C GLY A 288 -7.67 6.79 35.20
N LEU A 289 -6.73 6.05 34.60
CA LEU A 289 -5.30 6.21 34.83
C LEU A 289 -4.79 7.58 34.36
N GLY A 290 -5.22 8.05 33.19
CA GLY A 290 -4.82 9.35 32.67
C GLY A 290 -5.27 10.51 33.54
N LEU A 291 -6.53 10.48 34.00
CA LEU A 291 -7.06 11.47 34.95
C LEU A 291 -6.35 11.38 36.31
N LEU A 292 -6.05 10.17 36.80
CA LEU A 292 -5.29 9.98 38.04
C LEU A 292 -3.89 10.60 37.95
N VAL A 293 -3.15 10.30 36.88
CA VAL A 293 -1.79 10.83 36.65
C VAL A 293 -1.82 12.34 36.47
N THR A 294 -2.80 12.86 35.71
CA THR A 294 -2.86 14.29 35.33
C THR A 294 -3.41 15.18 36.45
N ARG A 295 -4.39 14.70 37.23
CA ARG A 295 -5.13 15.52 38.22
C ARG A 295 -4.70 15.29 39.67
N VAL A 296 -4.30 14.06 40.02
CA VAL A 296 -4.04 13.68 41.42
C VAL A 296 -2.56 13.48 41.68
N LEU A 297 -1.86 12.78 40.78
CA LEU A 297 -0.46 12.39 40.99
C LEU A 297 0.57 13.41 40.45
N ARG A 298 0.12 14.51 39.86
CA ARG A 298 0.97 15.53 39.23
C ARG A 298 2.06 16.07 40.17
N ASP A 299 1.73 16.37 41.41
CA ASP A 299 2.66 16.97 42.37
C ASP A 299 3.31 15.94 43.32
N THR A 300 3.10 14.65 43.03
CA THR A 300 3.65 13.54 43.81
C THR A 300 5.02 13.10 43.30
N ALA A 301 5.59 12.06 43.90
CA ALA A 301 6.83 11.46 43.43
C ALA A 301 6.75 11.00 41.96
N LEU A 302 5.56 10.56 41.50
CA LEU A 302 5.38 10.09 40.12
C LEU A 302 5.46 11.24 39.10
N GLY A 303 4.82 12.38 39.36
CA GLY A 303 4.91 13.53 38.46
C GLY A 303 6.32 14.15 38.45
N ARG A 304 7.00 14.18 39.60
CA ARG A 304 8.43 14.55 39.66
C ARG A 304 9.31 13.58 38.87
N PHE A 305 9.04 12.28 38.96
CA PHE A 305 9.74 11.26 38.18
C PHE A 305 9.56 11.52 36.67
N ASP A 306 8.32 11.68 36.20
CA ASP A 306 8.01 11.97 34.79
C ASP A 306 8.80 13.19 34.28
N GLN A 307 8.76 14.30 35.02
CA GLN A 307 9.48 15.52 34.66
C GLN A 307 11.01 15.30 34.66
N SER A 308 11.54 14.68 35.72
CA SER A 308 13.00 14.50 35.89
C SER A 308 13.60 13.64 34.79
N VAL A 309 12.90 12.58 34.38
CA VAL A 309 13.36 11.70 33.29
C VAL A 309 13.31 12.42 31.96
N THR A 310 12.25 13.19 31.67
CA THR A 310 12.16 13.94 30.43
C THR A 310 13.26 15.01 30.34
N VAL A 311 13.51 15.76 31.41
CA VAL A 311 14.59 16.76 31.46
C VAL A 311 15.95 16.09 31.28
N TRP A 312 16.20 14.97 31.96
CA TRP A 312 17.44 14.21 31.80
C TRP A 312 17.68 13.82 30.34
N PHE A 313 16.65 13.36 29.62
CA PHE A 313 16.76 13.03 28.21
C PHE A 313 17.04 14.25 27.32
N VAL A 314 16.49 15.42 27.64
CA VAL A 314 16.80 16.68 26.95
C VAL A 314 18.29 17.01 27.09
N ASP A 315 18.86 16.83 28.28
CA ASP A 315 20.28 17.09 28.56
C ASP A 315 21.22 16.10 27.85
N GLN A 316 20.73 14.91 27.46
CA GLN A 316 21.51 13.91 26.72
C GLN A 316 21.45 14.10 25.20
N ARG A 317 20.79 15.16 24.69
CA ARG A 317 20.59 15.31 23.25
C ARG A 317 21.90 15.59 22.51
N THR A 318 22.12 14.84 21.44
CA THR A 318 23.21 15.06 20.47
C THR A 318 22.66 14.89 19.06
N GLU A 319 23.31 15.46 18.05
CA GLU A 319 22.90 15.34 16.65
C GLU A 319 22.75 13.87 16.21
N THR A 320 23.70 13.02 16.61
CA THR A 320 23.67 11.58 16.32
C THR A 320 22.50 10.88 16.99
N LEU A 321 22.30 11.09 18.30
CA LEU A 321 21.20 10.45 19.02
C LEU A 321 19.84 10.95 18.53
N THR A 322 19.72 12.21 18.13
CA THR A 322 18.49 12.76 17.54
C THR A 322 18.19 12.10 16.20
N THR A 323 19.19 11.97 15.33
CA THR A 323 19.03 11.26 14.04
C THR A 323 18.56 9.82 14.25
N VAL A 324 19.14 9.11 15.23
CA VAL A 324 18.73 7.75 15.58
C VAL A 324 17.31 7.72 16.17
N ALA A 325 16.98 8.67 17.05
CA ALA A 325 15.68 8.77 17.68
C ALA A 325 14.57 9.03 16.66
N ASP A 326 14.84 9.86 15.64
CA ASP A 326 13.93 10.13 14.54
C ASP A 326 13.78 8.90 13.64
N ALA A 327 14.90 8.26 13.26
CA ALA A 327 14.89 7.04 12.47
C ALA A 327 14.07 5.92 13.11
N VAL A 328 14.27 5.67 14.41
CA VAL A 328 13.52 4.66 15.17
C VAL A 328 12.08 5.11 15.40
N GLY A 329 11.84 6.38 15.73
CA GLY A 329 10.49 6.93 15.93
C GLY A 329 9.61 6.81 14.68
N MET A 330 10.17 6.99 13.49
CA MET A 330 9.48 6.84 12.21
C MET A 330 8.89 5.44 11.99
N LEU A 331 9.42 4.40 12.65
CA LEU A 331 8.97 3.01 12.52
C LEU A 331 7.55 2.73 13.07
N SER A 332 6.98 3.66 13.83
CA SER A 332 5.59 3.58 14.34
C SER A 332 4.72 4.77 13.91
N GLY A 333 5.29 5.74 13.19
CA GLY A 333 4.52 6.86 12.67
C GLY A 333 3.48 6.43 11.64
N THR A 334 2.57 7.33 11.26
CA THR A 334 1.45 7.05 10.34
C THR A 334 1.88 6.35 9.04
N ARG A 335 2.98 6.80 8.42
CA ARG A 335 3.51 6.18 7.19
C ARG A 335 3.93 4.73 7.42
N ALA A 336 4.59 4.44 8.54
CA ALA A 336 4.97 3.08 8.89
C ALA A 336 3.76 2.22 9.26
N ALA A 337 2.76 2.77 9.97
CA ALA A 337 1.53 2.06 10.28
C ALA A 337 0.80 1.58 9.01
N ILE A 338 0.69 2.46 8.02
CA ILE A 338 0.12 2.11 6.71
C ILE A 338 0.99 1.08 6.00
N ALA A 339 2.30 1.33 5.86
CA ALA A 339 3.19 0.48 5.08
C ALA A 339 3.33 -0.93 5.70
N VAL A 340 3.62 -1.01 7.00
CA VAL A 340 3.76 -2.27 7.74
C VAL A 340 2.41 -2.98 7.83
N GLY A 341 1.33 -2.26 8.12
CA GLY A 341 -0.02 -2.83 8.19
C GLY A 341 -0.46 -3.46 6.88
N LEU A 342 -0.29 -2.76 5.75
CA LEU A 342 -0.55 -3.30 4.41
C LEU A 342 0.35 -4.49 4.10
N THR A 343 1.63 -4.42 4.46
CA THR A 343 2.57 -5.53 4.27
C THR A 343 2.12 -6.78 5.03
N LEU A 344 1.76 -6.64 6.31
CA LEU A 344 1.25 -7.74 7.12
C LEU A 344 -0.05 -8.30 6.55
N ALA A 345 -0.98 -7.44 6.13
CA ALA A 345 -2.23 -7.84 5.50
C ALA A 345 -1.98 -8.65 4.21
N VAL A 346 -1.19 -8.11 3.27
CA VAL A 346 -0.91 -8.77 1.99
C VAL A 346 -0.16 -10.08 2.18
N LEU A 347 0.90 -10.10 2.99
CA LEU A 347 1.69 -11.31 3.23
C LEU A 347 0.88 -12.39 3.95
N SER A 348 0.07 -12.00 4.95
CA SER A 348 -0.79 -12.97 5.64
C SER A 348 -1.90 -13.51 4.74
N LEU A 349 -2.51 -12.67 3.89
CA LEU A 349 -3.46 -13.13 2.88
C LEU A 349 -2.81 -14.06 1.88
N ALA A 350 -1.63 -13.72 1.38
CA ALA A 350 -0.90 -14.53 0.41
C ALA A 350 -0.54 -15.91 0.98
N TRP A 351 -0.04 -15.93 2.22
CA TRP A 351 0.49 -17.12 2.86
C TRP A 351 -0.57 -18.04 3.45
N VAL A 352 -1.60 -17.46 4.09
CA VAL A 352 -2.67 -18.21 4.74
C VAL A 352 -3.85 -18.45 3.77
N GLY A 353 -4.01 -17.61 2.75
CA GLY A 353 -5.13 -17.70 1.81
C GLY A 353 -6.48 -17.33 2.42
N SER A 354 -6.50 -16.57 3.52
CA SER A 354 -7.73 -16.19 4.22
C SER A 354 -7.76 -14.72 4.58
N TRP A 355 -8.96 -14.12 4.57
CA TRP A 355 -9.18 -12.72 4.94
C TRP A 355 -9.14 -12.47 6.45
N ARG A 356 -9.19 -13.54 7.26
CA ARG A 356 -9.24 -13.42 8.72
C ARG A 356 -7.99 -12.73 9.32
N PRO A 357 -6.74 -13.12 8.96
CA PRO A 357 -5.54 -12.37 9.32
C PRO A 357 -5.54 -10.91 8.86
N VAL A 358 -6.07 -10.63 7.67
CA VAL A 358 -6.17 -9.27 7.13
C VAL A 358 -7.07 -8.40 8.00
N VAL A 359 -8.28 -8.89 8.28
CA VAL A 359 -9.24 -8.18 9.12
C VAL A 359 -8.74 -8.06 10.56
N PHE A 360 -8.04 -9.08 11.06
CA PHE A 360 -7.35 -8.99 12.36
C PHE A 360 -6.35 -7.81 12.39
N VAL A 361 -5.44 -7.71 11.41
CA VAL A 361 -4.46 -6.60 11.33
C VAL A 361 -5.17 -5.25 11.24
N LEU A 362 -6.22 -5.14 10.40
CA LEU A 362 -6.99 -3.91 10.25
C LEU A 362 -7.69 -3.50 11.56
N VAL A 363 -8.35 -4.45 12.24
CA VAL A 363 -9.03 -4.18 13.52
C VAL A 363 -8.03 -3.79 14.61
N VAL A 364 -6.85 -4.42 14.64
CA VAL A 364 -5.78 -4.05 15.58
C VAL A 364 -5.34 -2.60 15.36
N ILE A 365 -4.99 -2.23 14.13
CA ILE A 365 -4.49 -0.88 13.80
C ILE A 365 -5.58 0.17 14.00
N VAL A 366 -6.77 -0.03 13.41
CA VAL A 366 -7.88 0.93 13.50
C VAL A 366 -8.35 1.06 14.95
N GLY A 367 -8.48 -0.05 15.66
CA GLY A 367 -8.90 -0.03 17.06
C GLY A 367 -7.90 0.70 17.95
N GLU A 368 -6.60 0.51 17.73
CA GLU A 368 -5.57 1.27 18.46
C GLU A 368 -5.71 2.77 18.21
N VAL A 369 -5.77 3.20 16.94
CA VAL A 369 -5.90 4.62 16.58
C VAL A 369 -7.16 5.24 17.19
N VAL A 370 -8.29 4.54 17.10
CA VAL A 370 -9.56 5.03 17.64
C VAL A 370 -9.50 5.14 19.16
N ILE A 371 -9.05 4.10 19.86
CA ILE A 371 -8.98 4.13 21.34
C ILE A 371 -8.00 5.21 21.79
N TYR A 372 -6.79 5.26 21.21
CA TYR A 372 -5.80 6.30 21.49
C TYR A 372 -6.39 7.70 21.32
N PHE A 373 -7.02 7.98 20.18
CA PHE A 373 -7.54 9.31 19.87
C PHE A 373 -8.67 9.70 20.82
N VAL A 374 -9.63 8.81 21.08
CA VAL A 374 -10.77 9.09 21.95
C VAL A 374 -10.34 9.24 23.41
N VAL A 375 -9.39 8.43 23.91
CA VAL A 375 -8.82 8.62 25.26
C VAL A 375 -8.09 9.96 25.35
N GLY A 376 -7.30 10.32 24.33
CA GLY A 376 -6.56 11.57 24.29
C GLY A 376 -7.45 12.82 24.36
N LEU A 377 -8.58 12.80 23.66
CA LEU A 377 -9.58 13.88 23.71
C LEU A 377 -10.18 14.07 25.12
N VAL A 378 -10.34 12.99 25.88
CA VAL A 378 -10.97 13.03 27.21
C VAL A 378 -9.97 13.43 28.30
N VAL A 379 -8.75 12.90 28.25
CA VAL A 379 -7.75 13.16 29.31
C VAL A 379 -7.10 14.53 29.13
N GLY A 380 -6.83 14.95 27.89
CA GLY A 380 -6.32 16.29 27.60
C GLY A 380 -4.98 16.61 28.28
N ARG A 381 -4.09 15.61 28.46
CA ARG A 381 -2.82 15.80 29.18
C ARG A 381 -1.88 16.68 28.38
N VAL A 382 -1.39 17.75 29.02
CA VAL A 382 -0.40 18.67 28.46
C VAL A 382 0.95 17.97 28.31
N ARG A 383 1.61 18.18 27.17
CA ARG A 383 2.96 17.69 26.87
C ARG A 383 4.04 18.27 27.81
N PRO A 384 5.24 17.68 27.89
CA PRO A 384 6.34 18.25 28.65
C PRO A 384 6.66 19.69 28.27
N ASP A 385 6.84 20.57 29.26
CA ASP A 385 7.14 22.00 29.07
C ASP A 385 8.65 22.23 28.86
N VAL A 386 9.17 21.67 27.77
CA VAL A 386 10.55 21.78 27.31
C VAL A 386 10.54 21.90 25.78
N VAL A 387 11.68 22.25 25.17
CA VAL A 387 11.78 22.30 23.70
C VAL A 387 11.53 20.90 23.12
N ASP A 388 10.35 20.70 22.54
CA ASP A 388 9.97 19.50 21.81
C ASP A 388 10.62 19.54 20.41
N LEU A 389 11.13 18.39 19.95
CA LEU A 389 11.69 18.26 18.59
C LEU A 389 10.64 17.86 17.55
N THR A 390 9.37 17.74 17.94
CA THR A 390 8.26 17.41 17.04
C THR A 390 7.53 18.66 16.55
N GLU A 391 7.30 18.74 15.24
CA GLU A 391 6.60 19.87 14.63
C GLU A 391 5.07 19.76 14.81
N GLY A 392 4.44 20.81 15.33
CA GLY A 392 3.00 21.07 15.16
C GLY A 392 2.02 20.13 15.88
N LEU A 393 2.46 19.38 16.90
CA LEU A 393 1.56 18.52 17.67
C LEU A 393 0.73 19.34 18.71
N PRO A 394 -0.57 19.05 18.89
CA PRO A 394 -1.38 19.74 19.90
C PRO A 394 -0.83 19.55 21.32
N ALA A 395 -0.69 20.65 22.05
CA ALA A 395 -0.14 20.65 23.41
C ALA A 395 -0.91 19.73 24.38
N GLY A 396 -2.23 19.58 24.22
CA GLY A 396 -3.11 18.77 25.08
C GLY A 396 -3.23 17.28 24.72
N ALA A 397 -2.38 16.75 23.84
CA ALA A 397 -2.47 15.38 23.32
C ALA A 397 -1.23 14.54 23.68
N SER A 398 -0.85 14.50 24.95
CA SER A 398 0.29 13.68 25.42
C SER A 398 -0.12 12.26 25.87
N TRP A 399 -1.31 12.09 26.45
CA TRP A 399 -1.76 10.79 26.99
C TRP A 399 -2.80 10.08 26.10
N PRO A 400 -2.70 8.76 25.90
CA PRO A 400 -1.50 7.94 26.00
C PRO A 400 -0.58 8.18 24.78
N SER A 401 0.64 7.65 24.78
CA SER A 401 1.54 7.78 23.63
C SER A 401 1.08 6.93 22.43
N GLY A 402 0.57 7.57 21.38
CA GLY A 402 0.11 6.90 20.15
C GLY A 402 1.22 6.19 19.37
N HIS A 403 2.44 6.72 19.33
CA HIS A 403 3.59 6.02 18.69
C HIS A 403 3.92 4.72 19.43
N SER A 404 3.88 4.75 20.77
CA SER A 404 4.14 3.57 21.61
C SER A 404 3.04 2.52 21.45
N GLY A 405 1.78 2.95 21.44
CA GLY A 405 0.62 2.08 21.19
C GLY A 405 0.64 1.46 19.80
N MET A 406 0.85 2.27 18.76
CA MET A 406 0.96 1.82 17.37
C MET A 406 2.13 0.86 17.17
N ALA A 407 3.28 1.09 17.81
CA ALA A 407 4.40 0.15 17.75
C ALA A 407 3.97 -1.25 18.25
N VAL A 408 3.30 -1.32 19.39
CA VAL A 408 2.79 -2.60 19.89
C VAL A 408 1.68 -3.15 19.01
N ALA A 409 0.81 -2.33 18.44
CA ALA A 409 -0.23 -2.77 17.52
C ALA A 409 0.37 -3.46 16.26
N LEU A 410 1.35 -2.83 15.60
CA LEU A 410 1.99 -3.34 14.40
C LEU A 410 2.82 -4.60 14.70
N TYR A 411 3.76 -4.50 15.63
CA TYR A 411 4.69 -5.59 15.90
C TYR A 411 4.05 -6.70 16.74
N GLY A 412 3.06 -6.38 17.56
CA GLY A 412 2.22 -7.35 18.26
C GLY A 412 1.28 -8.10 17.31
N ALA A 413 0.70 -7.45 16.30
CA ALA A 413 -0.04 -8.15 15.24
C ALA A 413 0.88 -9.11 14.47
N LEU A 414 2.09 -8.67 14.11
CA LEU A 414 3.12 -9.55 13.53
C LEU A 414 3.40 -10.74 14.45
N ALA A 415 3.62 -10.50 15.74
CA ALA A 415 3.88 -11.54 16.73
C ALA A 415 2.74 -12.57 16.79
N ALA A 416 1.50 -12.10 16.89
CA ALA A 416 0.30 -12.95 16.94
C ALA A 416 0.19 -13.83 15.69
N LEU A 417 0.40 -13.25 14.50
CA LEU A 417 0.37 -14.00 13.24
C LEU A 417 1.49 -15.04 13.16
N VAL A 418 2.70 -14.68 13.58
CA VAL A 418 3.87 -15.59 13.61
C VAL A 418 3.66 -16.72 14.61
N ILE A 419 3.08 -16.46 15.78
CA ILE A 419 2.75 -17.50 16.79
C ILE A 419 1.62 -18.41 16.31
N GLY A 420 0.58 -17.82 15.71
CA GLY A 420 -0.63 -18.54 15.28
C GLY A 420 -0.43 -19.40 14.04
N TYR A 421 0.39 -18.93 13.08
CA TYR A 421 0.56 -19.57 11.77
C TYR A 421 2.00 -20.03 11.48
N GLY A 422 2.99 -19.56 12.24
CA GLY A 422 4.42 -19.89 12.08
C GLY A 422 4.82 -21.25 12.63
N VAL A 423 5.39 -22.07 11.74
CA VAL A 423 5.91 -23.42 12.07
C VAL A 423 7.45 -23.51 12.10
N SER A 424 8.15 -22.48 11.59
CA SER A 424 9.61 -22.47 11.48
C SER A 424 10.30 -22.08 12.80
N ARG A 425 11.49 -22.62 13.09
CA ARG A 425 12.34 -22.20 14.22
C ARG A 425 12.78 -20.73 14.15
N TRP A 426 12.88 -20.18 12.93
CA TRP A 426 13.18 -18.76 12.69
C TRP A 426 12.10 -17.81 13.22
N ARG A 427 10.92 -18.32 13.59
CA ARG A 427 9.86 -17.52 14.22
C ARG A 427 10.34 -16.81 15.47
N TRP A 428 11.25 -17.40 16.25
CA TRP A 428 11.78 -16.79 17.46
C TRP A 428 12.65 -15.57 17.18
N ALA A 429 13.41 -15.59 16.08
CA ALA A 429 14.15 -14.41 15.63
C ALA A 429 13.20 -13.28 15.21
N VAL A 430 12.10 -13.61 14.51
CA VAL A 430 11.08 -12.61 14.15
C VAL A 430 10.36 -12.07 15.39
N LEU A 431 10.13 -12.91 16.40
CA LEU A 431 9.51 -12.50 17.67
C LEU A 431 10.42 -11.64 18.55
N ALA A 432 11.73 -11.56 18.28
CA ALA A 432 12.60 -10.60 18.95
C ALA A 432 12.28 -9.14 18.55
N LEU A 433 11.82 -8.92 17.30
CA LEU A 433 11.49 -7.59 16.79
C LEU A 433 10.45 -6.83 17.65
N PRO A 434 9.25 -7.37 17.96
CA PRO A 434 8.28 -6.67 18.80
C PRO A 434 8.81 -6.37 20.21
N VAL A 435 9.61 -7.28 20.78
CA VAL A 435 10.17 -7.13 22.13
C VAL A 435 11.19 -5.99 22.19
N LEU A 436 11.94 -5.78 21.12
CA LEU A 436 12.98 -4.74 21.07
C LEU A 436 12.45 -3.39 20.56
N LEU A 437 11.64 -3.41 19.49
CA LEU A 437 11.22 -2.18 18.80
C LEU A 437 10.20 -1.36 19.61
N ALA A 438 9.21 -2.00 20.25
CA ALA A 438 8.19 -1.24 20.96
C ALA A 438 8.76 -0.43 22.14
N PRO A 439 9.62 -0.99 23.01
CA PRO A 439 10.30 -0.20 24.04
C PRO A 439 11.26 0.84 23.46
N ALA A 440 12.04 0.49 22.42
CA ALA A 440 12.97 1.42 21.78
C ALA A 440 12.25 2.67 21.25
N ILE A 441 11.12 2.48 20.54
CA ILE A 441 10.26 3.55 20.06
C ILE A 441 9.70 4.38 21.22
N GLY A 442 9.23 3.73 22.30
CA GLY A 442 8.79 4.42 23.49
C GLY A 442 9.86 5.35 24.07
N ILE A 443 11.10 4.87 24.18
CA ILE A 443 12.24 5.66 24.65
C ILE A 443 12.50 6.86 23.74
N THR A 444 12.41 6.70 22.41
CA THR A 444 12.61 7.85 21.51
C THR A 444 11.56 8.93 21.67
N ARG A 445 10.35 8.59 22.17
CA ARG A 445 9.27 9.57 22.42
C ARG A 445 9.50 10.40 23.68
N ILE A 446 10.21 9.84 24.66
CA ILE A 446 10.69 10.58 25.83
C ILE A 446 11.89 11.45 25.42
N TYR A 447 12.82 10.90 24.61
CA TYR A 447 14.00 11.61 24.11
C TYR A 447 13.64 12.92 23.36
N VAL A 448 12.69 12.86 22.43
CA VAL A 448 12.23 14.06 21.70
C VAL A 448 11.33 14.98 22.53
N ALA A 449 11.04 14.61 23.79
CA ALA A 449 10.15 15.30 24.71
C ALA A 449 8.69 15.42 24.25
N ALA A 450 8.23 14.51 23.39
CA ALA A 450 6.83 14.44 22.96
C ALA A 450 5.91 13.87 24.05
N HIS A 451 6.45 13.01 24.92
CA HIS A 451 5.69 12.22 25.88
C HIS A 451 6.48 12.01 27.18
N PHE A 452 5.78 11.93 28.30
CA PHE A 452 6.32 11.48 29.58
C PHE A 452 6.49 9.94 29.63
N PRO A 453 7.34 9.41 30.52
CA PRO A 453 7.48 7.96 30.73
C PRO A 453 6.14 7.24 30.98
N THR A 454 5.24 7.84 31.76
CA THR A 454 3.92 7.26 32.01
C THR A 454 3.01 7.23 30.77
N ASP A 455 3.10 8.21 29.87
CA ASP A 455 2.35 8.21 28.61
C ASP A 455 2.79 7.05 27.70
N VAL A 456 4.11 6.80 27.66
CA VAL A 456 4.71 5.68 26.92
C VAL A 456 4.25 4.36 27.51
N ALA A 457 4.32 4.19 28.83
CA ALA A 457 3.84 2.99 29.51
C ALA A 457 2.34 2.73 29.22
N ALA A 458 1.52 3.79 29.23
CA ALA A 458 0.09 3.69 28.91
C ALA A 458 -0.15 3.32 27.45
N GLY A 459 0.64 3.85 26.51
CA GLY A 459 0.60 3.47 25.10
C GLY A 459 0.98 1.99 24.90
N LEU A 460 2.05 1.52 25.54
CA LEU A 460 2.46 0.12 25.50
C LEU A 460 1.38 -0.81 26.08
N LEU A 461 0.74 -0.40 27.19
CA LEU A 461 -0.38 -1.13 27.80
C LEU A 461 -1.57 -1.21 26.85
N LEU A 462 -1.98 -0.07 26.27
CA LEU A 462 -3.06 0.03 25.28
C LEU A 462 -2.83 -0.97 24.15
N GLY A 463 -1.69 -0.88 23.46
CA GLY A 463 -1.40 -1.75 22.34
C GLY A 463 -1.34 -3.23 22.75
N THR A 464 -0.75 -3.55 23.90
CA THR A 464 -0.61 -4.94 24.36
C THR A 464 -1.96 -5.58 24.65
N VAL A 465 -2.78 -4.92 25.47
CA VAL A 465 -4.10 -5.44 25.85
C VAL A 465 -5.00 -5.53 24.63
N TRP A 466 -4.97 -4.53 23.74
CA TRP A 466 -5.79 -4.52 22.53
C TRP A 466 -5.40 -5.64 21.56
N VAL A 467 -4.11 -5.84 21.30
CA VAL A 467 -3.62 -6.94 20.43
C VAL A 467 -4.02 -8.30 21.00
N LEU A 468 -3.88 -8.50 22.31
CA LEU A 468 -4.25 -9.77 22.96
C LEU A 468 -5.76 -10.02 22.88
N ALA A 469 -6.59 -8.99 23.13
CA ALA A 469 -8.04 -9.07 22.98
C ALA A 469 -8.43 -9.42 21.54
N CYS A 470 -7.81 -8.77 20.55
CA CYS A 470 -8.00 -9.08 19.14
C CYS A 470 -7.56 -10.51 18.82
N ALA A 471 -6.39 -10.94 19.26
CA ALA A 471 -5.85 -12.27 18.94
C ALA A 471 -6.71 -13.39 19.54
N TRP A 472 -7.28 -13.16 20.72
CA TRP A 472 -8.22 -14.06 21.37
C TRP A 472 -9.57 -14.10 20.63
N ALA A 473 -10.17 -12.93 20.35
CA ALA A 473 -11.46 -12.82 19.66
C ALA A 473 -11.41 -13.40 18.23
N PHE A 474 -10.30 -13.16 17.52
CA PHE A 474 -10.00 -13.75 16.21
C PHE A 474 -9.37 -15.14 16.31
N ARG A 475 -9.29 -15.78 17.49
CA ARG A 475 -8.76 -17.13 17.75
C ARG A 475 -7.48 -17.45 16.94
N ILE A 476 -6.53 -16.53 16.88
CA ILE A 476 -5.33 -16.64 16.03
C ILE A 476 -4.44 -17.82 16.46
N SER A 477 -4.38 -18.11 17.76
CA SER A 477 -3.61 -19.23 18.34
C SER A 477 -4.14 -20.63 17.98
N SER A 478 -5.41 -20.75 17.56
CA SER A 478 -6.01 -22.03 17.14
C SER A 478 -5.68 -22.42 15.69
N GLY A 479 -4.99 -21.57 14.94
CA GLY A 479 -4.69 -21.76 13.50
C GLY A 479 -3.80 -22.98 13.17
N ARG A 480 -3.13 -23.58 14.16
CA ARG A 480 -2.30 -24.79 13.97
C ARG A 480 -3.08 -25.98 13.41
N GLY A 481 -4.37 -26.10 13.71
CA GLY A 481 -5.23 -27.20 13.24
C GLY A 481 -5.62 -27.12 11.76
N LEU A 482 -5.44 -25.97 11.08
CA LEU A 482 -5.94 -25.74 9.73
C LEU A 482 -4.98 -26.17 8.61
N ARG A 483 -3.77 -26.65 8.93
CA ARG A 483 -2.75 -27.04 7.93
C ARG A 483 -2.79 -28.51 7.50
N HIS A 484 -3.68 -29.34 8.07
CA HIS A 484 -3.80 -30.73 7.66
C HIS A 484 -5.24 -31.15 7.30
N PRO A 485 -5.74 -30.82 6.11
CA PRO A 485 -6.89 -31.52 5.53
C PRO A 485 -6.51 -32.87 4.88
N ALA A 486 -5.22 -33.16 4.66
CA ALA A 486 -4.80 -34.20 3.69
C ALA A 486 -4.15 -35.48 4.27
N ARG A 487 -4.16 -35.72 5.60
CA ARG A 487 -3.59 -36.96 6.18
C ARG A 487 -4.57 -37.83 6.98
N GLY A 488 -5.80 -37.38 7.21
CA GLY A 488 -6.79 -38.12 8.00
C GLY A 488 -7.68 -39.09 7.19
N ALA A 489 -7.79 -38.92 5.87
CA ALA A 489 -8.74 -39.69 5.06
C ALA A 489 -8.16 -40.98 4.43
N ALA A 490 -6.86 -41.24 4.54
CA ALA A 490 -6.21 -42.41 3.92
C ALA A 490 -6.08 -43.63 4.87
N MET A 491 -6.56 -43.55 6.11
CA MET A 491 -6.47 -44.62 7.11
C MET A 491 -7.82 -45.20 7.56
N ALA A 492 -8.94 -44.75 6.96
CA ALA A 492 -10.29 -45.24 7.28
C ALA A 492 -10.87 -46.17 6.20
N GLY A 493 -10.01 -46.84 5.42
CA GLY A 493 -10.40 -47.72 4.30
C GLY A 493 -9.71 -49.09 4.30
N ARG A 494 -9.20 -49.54 5.45
CA ARG A 494 -8.71 -50.90 5.66
C ARG A 494 -8.91 -51.31 7.13
N VAL A 495 -10.14 -51.68 7.47
CA VAL A 495 -10.45 -52.74 8.44
C VAL A 495 -11.69 -53.45 7.93
#